data_AF-A0A2N2E7U2-F1
#
_entry.id   AF-A0A2N2E7U2-F1
#
_cell.length_a   1.000
_cell.length_b   1.000
_cell.length_c   1.000
_cell.angle_alpha   90.00
_cell.angle_beta   90.00
_cell.angle_gamma   90.00
#
_symmetry.space_group_name_H-M   'P 1'
#
loop_
_entity.id
_entity.type
_entity.pdbx_description
1 polymer ?
#
loop_
_entity_poly.entity_id
_entity_poly.type
_entity_poly.pdbx_seq_one_letter_code
_entity_poly.pdbx_strand_id
1 'polypeptide(L)'
;MNIKIDSLIPFDTLLTNPEQVFSVVEKNGKVILLKDNKPVYIVLKYNAETINTESASEKQNNNTLQEAMKIVLYEADDKTMHASKLADEIYERRLYLQKNGKKAQYTQIRARCGHYPDMFEALLGNFIKLKEKQNNGGGTYEETT
;
A
#
# COMPACT_ATOMS: atom_id res chain seq x y z
N MET A 1 -13.82 -4.59 13.53
CA MET A 1 -13.40 -3.34 14.22
C MET A 1 -13.63 -3.55 15.72
N ASN A 2 -12.57 -3.62 16.53
CA ASN A 2 -12.69 -3.78 17.98
C ASN A 2 -12.54 -2.39 18.63
N ILE A 3 -13.64 -1.83 19.14
CA ILE A 3 -13.65 -0.49 19.76
C ILE A 3 -13.55 -0.72 21.28
N LYS A 4 -12.46 -0.26 21.89
CA LYS A 4 -12.35 -0.22 23.36
C LYS A 4 -13.34 0.84 23.86
N ILE A 5 -14.22 0.46 24.77
CA ILE A 5 -15.24 1.35 25.36
C ILE A 5 -14.56 2.60 25.96
N ASP A 6 -13.37 2.43 26.54
CA ASP A 6 -12.55 3.49 27.14
C ASP A 6 -12.01 4.53 26.14
N SER A 7 -12.19 4.31 24.83
CA SER A 7 -11.85 5.28 23.77
C SER A 7 -13.02 6.16 23.34
N LEU A 8 -14.20 6.02 23.95
CA LEU A 8 -15.38 6.85 23.66
C LEU A 8 -15.42 8.05 24.60
N ILE A 9 -15.34 9.27 24.06
CA ILE A 9 -15.31 10.51 24.85
C ILE A 9 -16.42 11.46 24.36
N PRO A 10 -17.18 12.12 25.25
CA PRO A 10 -18.11 13.18 24.83
C PRO A 10 -17.39 14.31 24.11
N PHE A 11 -18.00 14.82 23.03
CA PHE A 11 -17.44 15.92 22.24
C PHE A 11 -17.11 17.15 23.11
N ASP A 12 -17.97 17.46 24.08
CA ASP A 12 -17.80 18.61 24.97
C ASP A 12 -16.56 18.50 25.87
N THR A 13 -16.05 17.29 26.11
CA THR A 13 -14.79 17.09 26.86
C THR A 13 -13.60 17.64 26.08
N LEU A 14 -13.63 17.66 24.74
CA LEU A 14 -12.57 18.30 23.95
C LEU A 14 -12.58 19.83 24.15
N LEU A 15 -13.74 20.43 24.35
CA LEU A 15 -13.89 21.87 24.55
C LEU A 15 -13.58 22.29 25.99
N THR A 16 -13.95 21.45 26.97
CA THR A 16 -13.82 21.78 28.40
C THR A 16 -12.53 21.28 29.03
N ASN A 17 -11.98 20.15 28.59
CA ASN A 17 -10.74 19.56 29.11
C ASN A 17 -9.94 18.81 28.01
N PRO A 18 -9.28 19.54 27.11
CA PRO A 18 -8.54 18.94 26.00
C PRO A 18 -7.38 18.03 26.47
N GLU A 19 -6.74 18.33 27.61
CA GLU A 19 -5.63 17.54 28.15
C GLU A 19 -6.04 16.11 28.48
N GLN A 20 -7.24 15.94 29.03
CA GLN A 20 -7.80 14.61 29.29
C GLN A 20 -8.00 13.83 27.99
N VAL A 21 -8.53 14.48 26.94
CA VAL A 21 -8.74 13.82 25.64
C VAL A 21 -7.41 13.35 25.06
N PHE A 22 -6.39 14.21 25.06
CA PHE A 22 -5.06 13.84 24.54
C PHE A 22 -4.40 12.74 25.37
N SER A 23 -4.55 12.75 26.69
CA SER A 23 -4.03 11.68 27.56
C SER A 23 -4.63 10.31 27.22
N VAL A 24 -5.93 10.27 26.87
CA VAL A 24 -6.58 9.02 26.43
C VAL A 24 -6.12 8.62 25.03
N VAL A 25 -5.91 9.58 24.12
CA VAL A 25 -5.33 9.33 22.79
C VAL A 25 -3.91 8.77 22.91
N GLU A 26 -3.09 9.29 23.82
CA GLU A 26 -1.74 8.79 24.12
C GLU A 26 -1.78 7.34 24.63
N LYS A 27 -2.70 7.03 25.54
CA LYS A 27 -2.85 5.69 26.12
C LYS A 27 -3.40 4.67 25.11
N ASN A 28 -4.37 5.07 24.28
CA ASN A 28 -5.16 4.15 23.45
C ASN A 28 -4.81 4.22 21.94
N GLY A 29 -3.95 5.15 21.52
CA GLY A 29 -3.63 5.47 20.13
C GLY A 29 -4.72 6.25 19.39
N LYS A 30 -5.98 6.05 19.78
CA LYS A 30 -7.16 6.71 19.18
C LYS A 30 -8.31 6.90 20.15
N VAL A 31 -9.12 7.91 19.88
CA VAL A 31 -10.36 8.25 20.58
C VAL A 31 -11.46 8.57 19.58
N ILE A 32 -12.69 8.18 19.90
CA ILE A 32 -13.90 8.53 19.15
C ILE A 32 -14.67 9.56 19.97
N LEU A 33 -14.96 10.71 19.36
CA LEU A 33 -15.77 11.75 19.99
C LEU A 33 -17.25 11.51 19.69
N LEU A 34 -18.06 11.53 20.75
CA LEU A 34 -19.49 11.33 20.70
C LEU A 34 -20.25 12.64 20.86
N LYS A 35 -21.17 12.92 19.94
CA LYS A 35 -22.18 13.99 20.08
C LYS A 35 -23.55 13.35 19.99
N ASP A 36 -24.43 13.65 20.95
CA ASP A 36 -25.76 13.01 21.06
C ASP A 36 -25.68 11.47 21.07
N ASN A 37 -24.69 10.91 21.79
CA ASN A 37 -24.37 9.48 21.85
C ASN A 37 -24.04 8.83 20.49
N LYS A 38 -23.70 9.62 19.47
CA LYS A 38 -23.29 9.15 18.15
C LYS A 38 -21.85 9.54 17.85
N PRO A 39 -21.05 8.65 17.25
CA PRO A 39 -19.70 8.99 16.83
C PRO A 39 -19.73 10.06 15.73
N VAL A 40 -19.01 11.15 15.95
CA VAL A 40 -18.94 12.28 15.01
C VAL A 40 -17.53 12.59 14.54
N TYR A 41 -16.52 12.31 15.38
CA TYR A 41 -15.11 12.53 15.05
C TYR A 41 -14.24 11.41 15.61
N ILE A 42 -13.05 11.27 15.03
CA ILE A 42 -11.98 10.42 15.56
C ILE A 42 -10.74 11.30 15.74
N VAL A 43 -10.13 11.21 16.92
CA VAL A 43 -8.85 11.84 17.24
C VAL A 43 -7.79 10.76 17.30
N LEU A 44 -6.70 10.95 16.56
CA LEU A 44 -5.60 10.02 16.41
C LEU A 44 -4.31 10.72 16.80
N LYS A 45 -3.41 10.02 17.48
CA LYS A 45 -2.03 10.50 17.62
C LYS A 45 -1.34 10.36 16.28
N TYR A 46 -0.80 11.45 15.76
CA TYR A 46 0.03 11.39 14.57
C TYR A 46 1.34 10.65 14.90
N ASN A 47 1.59 9.54 14.21
CA ASN A 47 2.88 8.86 14.21
C ASN A 47 3.32 8.62 12.77
N ALA A 48 4.45 9.19 12.38
CA ALA A 48 5.03 9.04 11.04
C ALA A 48 5.29 7.57 10.67
N GLU A 49 5.53 6.71 11.66
CA GLU A 49 5.79 5.27 11.45
C GLU A 49 4.50 4.44 11.36
N THR A 50 3.45 4.81 12.11
CA THR A 50 2.16 4.08 12.13
C THR A 50 1.31 4.35 10.87
N ILE A 51 1.52 5.48 10.19
CA ILE A 51 0.88 5.75 8.89
C ILE A 51 1.34 4.73 7.83
N ASN A 52 2.49 4.08 7.98
CA ASN A 52 2.91 3.00 7.09
C ASN A 52 2.22 1.66 7.37
N THR A 53 1.65 1.46 8.56
CA THR A 53 1.15 0.15 9.03
C THR A 53 -0.36 0.11 9.29
N GLU A 54 -1.01 1.23 9.63
CA GLU A 54 -2.47 1.28 9.86
C GLU A 54 -3.27 1.86 8.67
N SER A 55 -2.60 2.29 7.61
CA SER A 55 -3.21 2.66 6.32
C SER A 55 -3.40 1.47 5.37
N ALA A 56 -3.67 0.27 5.92
CA ALA A 56 -4.04 -0.90 5.11
C ALA A 56 -5.42 -0.73 4.42
N SER A 57 -6.19 0.33 4.71
CA SER A 57 -7.47 0.59 4.03
C SER A 57 -7.51 1.84 3.15
N GLU A 58 -6.54 2.77 3.23
CA GLU A 58 -6.55 4.01 2.40
C GLU A 58 -5.15 4.48 2.04
N LYS A 59 -4.26 3.54 1.70
CA LYS A 59 -3.18 3.86 0.77
C LYS A 59 -3.85 4.23 -0.55
N GLN A 60 -4.16 5.52 -0.72
CA GLN A 60 -4.11 6.17 -2.04
C GLN A 60 -2.66 6.02 -2.49
N ASN A 61 -2.34 4.80 -2.89
CA ASN A 61 -1.14 4.41 -3.58
C ASN A 61 -1.18 5.22 -4.86
N ASN A 62 -0.59 6.41 -4.85
CA ASN A 62 -0.12 7.07 -6.06
C ASN A 62 1.05 6.27 -6.68
N ASN A 63 1.05 4.94 -6.53
CA ASN A 63 1.95 4.05 -7.22
C ASN A 63 1.67 4.25 -8.70
N THR A 64 2.72 4.48 -9.44
CA THR A 64 2.70 4.44 -10.88
C THR A 64 2.36 3.02 -11.35
N LEU A 65 1.90 2.87 -12.60
CA LEU A 65 1.51 1.57 -13.13
C LEU A 65 2.64 0.53 -13.01
N GLN A 66 3.90 0.92 -13.25
CA GLN A 66 5.05 0.02 -13.10
C GLN A 66 5.31 -0.39 -11.64
N GLU A 67 5.09 0.48 -10.66
CA GLU A 67 5.27 0.13 -9.24
C GLU A 67 4.20 -0.87 -8.80
N ALA A 68 2.94 -0.65 -9.22
CA ALA A 68 1.86 -1.58 -8.99
C ALA A 68 2.13 -2.96 -9.64
N MET A 69 2.65 -2.98 -10.87
CA MET A 69 3.08 -4.22 -11.54
C MET A 69 4.17 -4.94 -10.75
N LYS A 70 5.16 -4.21 -10.22
CA LYS A 70 6.24 -4.78 -9.44
C LYS A 70 5.73 -5.47 -8.18
N ILE A 71 4.81 -4.84 -7.45
CA ILE A 71 4.22 -5.40 -6.23
C ILE A 71 3.51 -6.72 -6.53
N VAL A 72 2.59 -6.71 -7.51
CA VAL A 72 1.80 -7.90 -7.83
C VAL A 72 2.66 -9.04 -8.38
N LEU A 73 3.66 -8.73 -9.21
CA LEU A 73 4.57 -9.75 -9.72
C LEU A 73 5.48 -10.28 -8.62
N TYR A 74 5.97 -9.44 -7.71
CA TYR A 74 6.85 -9.89 -6.63
C TYR A 74 6.17 -10.90 -5.69
N GLU A 75 4.86 -10.77 -5.49
CA GLU A 75 4.04 -11.66 -4.68
C GLU A 75 3.55 -12.92 -5.42
N ALA A 76 3.75 -13.01 -6.74
CA ALA A 76 3.39 -14.19 -7.51
C ALA A 76 4.48 -15.27 -7.40
N ASP A 77 4.08 -16.55 -7.32
CA ASP A 77 4.99 -17.68 -7.07
C ASP A 77 6.22 -17.70 -8.00
N ASP A 78 6.02 -17.48 -9.31
CA ASP A 78 7.08 -17.49 -10.33
C ASP A 78 7.52 -16.08 -10.77
N LYS A 79 7.12 -15.06 -10.00
CA LYS A 79 7.27 -13.64 -10.37
C LYS A 79 6.74 -13.30 -11.77
N THR A 80 5.77 -14.09 -12.21
CA THR A 80 5.26 -14.09 -13.58
C THR A 80 3.74 -14.12 -13.55
N MET A 81 3.10 -13.31 -14.38
CA MET A 81 1.64 -13.27 -14.48
C MET A 81 1.18 -12.89 -15.89
N HIS A 82 0.05 -13.45 -16.33
CA HIS A 82 -0.57 -13.05 -17.58
C HIS A 82 -1.01 -11.57 -17.52
N ALA A 83 -0.77 -10.79 -18.57
CA ALA A 83 -0.95 -9.34 -18.56
C ALA A 83 -2.39 -8.89 -18.22
N SER A 84 -3.41 -9.66 -18.63
CA SER A 84 -4.80 -9.37 -18.24
C SER A 84 -5.03 -9.61 -16.75
N LYS A 85 -4.57 -10.74 -16.22
CA LYS A 85 -4.68 -11.09 -14.80
C LYS A 85 -3.89 -10.11 -13.93
N LEU A 86 -2.73 -9.67 -14.40
CA LEU A 86 -1.93 -8.65 -13.74
C LEU A 86 -2.70 -7.31 -13.65
N ALA A 87 -3.38 -6.91 -14.72
CA ALA A 87 -4.23 -5.73 -14.68
C ALA A 87 -5.42 -5.88 -13.71
N ASP A 88 -6.02 -7.08 -13.65
CA ASP A 88 -7.12 -7.39 -12.73
C ASP A 88 -6.67 -7.27 -11.28
N GLU A 89 -5.59 -7.96 -10.91
CA GLU A 89 -5.01 -7.93 -9.56
C GLU A 89 -4.62 -6.52 -9.12
N ILE A 90 -4.02 -5.72 -10.01
CA ILE A 90 -3.68 -4.32 -9.74
C ILE A 90 -4.95 -3.50 -9.41
N TYR A 91 -6.04 -3.74 -10.13
CA TYR A 91 -7.29 -3.01 -9.97
C TYR A 91 -8.08 -3.43 -8.73
N GLU A 92 -8.20 -4.74 -8.50
CA GLU A 92 -8.90 -5.30 -7.34
C GLU A 92 -8.22 -4.89 -6.04
N ARG A 93 -6.88 -4.87 -6.02
CA ARG A 93 -6.09 -4.43 -4.87
C ARG A 93 -5.94 -2.91 -4.77
N ARG A 94 -6.56 -2.16 -5.69
CA ARG A 94 -6.50 -0.67 -5.76
C ARG A 94 -5.07 -0.13 -5.74
N LEU A 95 -4.12 -0.88 -6.31
CA LEU A 95 -2.70 -0.49 -6.34
C LEU A 95 -2.43 0.59 -7.39
N TYR A 96 -3.24 0.65 -8.44
CA TYR A 96 -3.24 1.71 -9.44
C TYR A 96 -4.61 1.85 -10.08
N LEU A 97 -5.05 3.10 -10.28
CA LEU A 97 -6.25 3.45 -11.02
C LEU A 97 -5.91 4.49 -12.09
N GLN A 98 -6.55 4.39 -13.25
CA GLN A 98 -6.50 5.47 -14.23
C GLN A 98 -7.19 6.73 -13.68
N LYS A 99 -6.95 7.89 -14.30
CA LYS A 99 -7.61 9.17 -13.90
C LYS A 99 -9.15 9.11 -13.90
N ASN A 100 -9.72 8.22 -14.70
CA ASN A 100 -11.16 7.97 -14.78
C ASN A 100 -11.65 6.88 -13.79
N GLY A 101 -10.79 6.41 -12.89
CA GLY A 101 -11.08 5.33 -11.93
C GLY A 101 -11.12 3.92 -12.52
N LYS A 102 -10.78 3.73 -13.81
CA LYS A 102 -10.83 2.41 -14.48
C LYS A 102 -9.50 1.65 -14.35
N LYS A 103 -9.60 0.34 -14.58
CA LYS A 103 -8.47 -0.60 -14.70
C LYS A 103 -7.56 -0.24 -15.88
N ALA A 104 -6.26 -0.49 -15.74
CA ALA A 104 -5.30 -0.40 -16.83
C ALA A 104 -5.57 -1.49 -17.89
N GLN A 105 -5.41 -1.16 -19.17
CA GLN A 105 -5.54 -2.16 -20.23
C GLN A 105 -4.31 -3.06 -20.29
N TYR A 106 -4.46 -4.33 -20.67
CA TYR A 106 -3.33 -5.25 -20.81
C TYR A 106 -2.28 -4.75 -21.82
N THR A 107 -2.70 -3.98 -22.84
CA THR A 107 -1.82 -3.30 -23.79
C THR A 107 -0.94 -2.25 -23.10
N GLN A 108 -1.46 -1.54 -22.10
CA GLN A 108 -0.70 -0.59 -21.29
C GLN A 108 0.31 -1.30 -20.39
N ILE A 109 -0.08 -2.43 -19.80
CA ILE A 109 0.83 -3.31 -19.05
C ILE A 109 2.01 -3.75 -19.94
N ARG A 110 1.72 -4.24 -21.16
CA ARG A 110 2.75 -4.63 -22.12
C ARG A 110 3.63 -3.48 -22.57
N ALA A 111 3.05 -2.31 -22.82
CA ALA A 111 3.82 -1.12 -23.19
C ALA A 111 4.85 -0.76 -22.12
N ARG A 112 4.56 -0.99 -20.82
CA ARG A 112 5.51 -0.76 -19.72
C ARG A 112 6.73 -1.66 -19.79
N CYS A 113 6.60 -2.90 -20.27
CA CYS A 113 7.75 -3.80 -20.45
C CYS A 113 8.77 -3.25 -21.47
N GLY A 114 8.30 -2.55 -22.51
CA GLY A 114 9.18 -1.88 -23.47
C GLY A 114 9.86 -0.63 -22.90
N HIS A 115 9.18 0.10 -22.00
CA HIS A 115 9.73 1.31 -21.37
C HIS A 115 10.64 1.01 -20.16
N TYR A 116 10.47 -0.15 -19.54
CA TYR A 116 11.24 -0.59 -18.36
C TYR A 116 11.81 -2.00 -18.57
N PRO A 117 12.68 -2.20 -19.59
CA PRO A 117 13.24 -3.52 -19.93
C PRO A 117 14.14 -4.10 -18.84
N ASP A 118 14.67 -3.25 -17.95
CA ASP A 118 15.50 -3.65 -16.81
C ASP A 118 14.67 -4.20 -15.64
N MET A 119 13.37 -3.90 -15.59
CA MET A 119 12.47 -4.31 -14.52
C MET A 119 11.52 -5.42 -14.95
N PHE A 120 11.10 -5.44 -16.20
CA PHE A 120 10.11 -6.40 -16.69
C PHE A 120 10.57 -7.08 -17.97
N GLU A 121 10.13 -8.32 -18.14
CA GLU A 121 10.31 -9.10 -19.35
C GLU A 121 8.93 -9.50 -19.89
N ALA A 122 8.70 -9.26 -21.18
CA ALA A 122 7.48 -9.71 -21.85
C ALA A 122 7.74 -11.07 -22.51
N LEU A 123 7.07 -12.10 -22.00
CA LEU A 123 7.17 -13.47 -22.52
C LEU A 123 6.09 -13.73 -23.58
N LEU A 124 6.23 -14.85 -24.30
CA LEU A 124 5.23 -15.37 -25.24
C LEU A 124 3.89 -15.60 -24.51
N GLY A 125 2.79 -15.50 -25.24
CA GLY A 125 1.45 -15.72 -24.66
C GLY A 125 0.97 -14.61 -23.70
N ASN A 126 1.48 -13.37 -23.83
CA ASN A 126 1.11 -12.23 -22.98
C ASN A 126 1.46 -12.36 -21.49
N PHE A 127 2.44 -13.18 -21.14
CA PHE A 127 2.98 -13.22 -19.78
C PHE A 127 4.00 -12.10 -19.54
N ILE A 128 3.98 -11.55 -18.33
CA ILE A 128 4.95 -10.56 -17.86
C ILE A 128 5.70 -11.16 -16.69
N LYS A 129 7.03 -11.09 -16.71
CA LYS A 129 7.92 -11.55 -15.64
C LYS A 129 8.67 -10.36 -15.04
N LEU A 130 8.80 -10.34 -13.72
CA LEU A 130 9.63 -9.37 -13.01
C LEU A 130 11.10 -9.81 -13.07
N LYS A 131 11.97 -8.92 -13.52
CA LYS A 131 13.43 -9.10 -13.43
C LYS A 131 13.88 -8.65 -12.05
N GLU A 132 14.48 -9.56 -11.31
CA GLU A 132 15.25 -9.16 -10.14
C GLU A 132 16.59 -8.62 -10.63
N LYS A 133 17.02 -7.48 -10.06
CA LYS A 133 18.43 -7.10 -10.18
C LYS A 133 19.23 -8.24 -9.58
N GLN A 134 19.86 -9.05 -10.42
CA GLN A 134 20.93 -9.93 -9.97
C GLN A 134 22.00 -9.03 -9.38
N ASN A 135 22.14 -9.05 -8.07
CA ASN A 135 23.27 -8.47 -7.38
C ASN A 135 24.45 -9.40 -7.69
N ASN A 136 25.05 -9.25 -8.88
CA ASN A 136 26.27 -9.96 -9.27
C ASN A 136 27.45 -9.39 -8.47
N GLY A 137 27.51 -9.73 -7.18
CA GLY A 137 28.72 -9.69 -6.38
C GLY A 137 29.57 -10.93 -6.68
N GLY A 138 30.03 -11.07 -7.92
CA GLY A 138 31.03 -12.05 -8.31
C GLY A 138 32.43 -11.51 -8.02
N GLY A 139 32.82 -11.51 -6.74
CA GLY A 139 34.21 -11.32 -6.35
C GLY A 139 34.98 -12.59 -6.68
N THR A 140 35.77 -12.56 -7.75
CA THR A 140 36.79 -13.57 -8.04
C THR A 140 37.84 -13.53 -6.93
N TYR A 141 37.83 -14.50 -6.04
CA TYR A 141 39.03 -14.84 -5.27
C TYR A 141 39.88 -15.74 -6.14
N GLU A 142 40.89 -15.15 -6.79
CA GLU A 142 42.01 -15.92 -7.31
C GLU A 142 42.80 -16.43 -6.10
N GLU A 143 42.62 -17.71 -5.75
CA GLU A 143 43.63 -18.45 -4.99
C GLU A 143 44.86 -18.59 -5.89
N THR A 144 45.94 -17.91 -5.55
CA THR A 144 47.28 -18.28 -6.00
C THR A 144 48.10 -18.67 -4.79
N THR A 145 48.58 -19.92 -4.88
CA THR A 145 49.52 -20.62 -3.99
C THR A 145 50.90 -19.99 -4.02
#